data_AF-A0A800NDL0-F1
#
_entry.id   AF-A0A800NDL0-F1
#
_cell.length_a   1.000
_cell.length_b   1.000
_cell.length_c   1.000
_cell.angle_alpha   90.00
_cell.angle_beta   90.00
_cell.angle_gamma   90.00
#
_symmetry.space_group_name_H-M   'P 1'
#
loop_
_entity.id
_entity.type
_entity.pdbx_description
1 polymer ?
#
loop_
_entity_poly.entity_id
_entity_poly.type
_entity_poly.pdbx_seq_one_letter_code
_entity_poly.pdbx_strand_id
1 'polypeptide(L)'
;MTGSDTAWSGDDSRVYSRLADIAVPSRREQMATLITQIRFKTTDAFKLVDLACGESGLTKAIQTLYPKARATALDGSQSMLTVAPLNLAEFEDRTETGVFDIATEDWLHQIDGVGLVVLSLVIHHLDSTGKPRLYRNVFNCIAERGALLVVDIVAGRRP
;
A
#
# COMPACT_ATOMS: atom_id res chain seq x y z
N MET A 1 14.32 9.85 -22.95
CA MET A 1 13.94 8.45 -23.24
C MET A 1 12.46 8.44 -23.51
N THR A 2 12.10 8.13 -24.75
CA THR A 2 10.74 7.91 -25.24
C THR A 2 10.12 6.72 -24.51
N GLY A 3 8.91 6.88 -24.00
CA GLY A 3 8.19 5.81 -23.32
C GLY A 3 7.71 4.72 -24.28
N SER A 4 7.83 3.46 -23.84
CA SER A 4 6.92 2.35 -24.17
C SER A 4 7.28 1.01 -23.47
N ASP A 5 7.90 1.03 -22.27
CA ASP A 5 8.23 -0.21 -21.50
C ASP A 5 7.85 -0.06 -20.00
N THR A 6 6.70 0.54 -19.69
CA THR A 6 6.38 1.02 -18.33
C THR A 6 5.29 0.23 -17.59
N ALA A 7 4.72 -0.82 -18.19
CA ALA A 7 3.68 -1.62 -17.54
C ALA A 7 4.32 -2.72 -16.68
N TRP A 8 4.11 -2.65 -15.36
CA TRP A 8 4.54 -3.68 -14.41
C TRP A 8 3.92 -5.03 -14.77
N SER A 9 4.76 -6.03 -15.02
CA SER A 9 4.32 -7.36 -15.46
C SER A 9 4.26 -8.38 -14.32
N GLY A 10 3.68 -9.54 -14.61
CA GLY A 10 3.73 -10.70 -13.70
C GLY A 10 5.15 -11.24 -13.50
N ASP A 11 6.06 -11.07 -14.47
CA ASP A 11 7.47 -11.44 -14.30
C ASP A 11 8.20 -10.46 -13.38
N ASP A 12 7.94 -9.16 -13.50
CA ASP A 12 8.47 -8.14 -12.59
C ASP A 12 8.03 -8.43 -11.15
N SER A 13 6.77 -8.84 -10.97
CA SER A 13 6.22 -9.26 -9.67
C SER A 13 7.02 -10.41 -9.07
N ARG A 14 7.29 -11.47 -9.85
CA ARG A 14 8.06 -12.64 -9.38
C ARG A 14 9.51 -12.28 -9.04
N VAL A 15 10.14 -11.43 -9.84
CA VAL A 15 11.50 -10.95 -9.58
C VAL A 15 11.52 -10.13 -8.31
N TYR A 16 10.57 -9.22 -8.15
CA TYR A 16 10.43 -8.37 -6.98
C TYR A 16 10.22 -9.19 -5.71
N SER A 17 9.27 -10.13 -5.67
CA SER A 17 9.05 -10.99 -4.50
C SER A 17 10.33 -11.69 -4.02
N ARG A 18 11.16 -12.17 -4.95
CA ARG A 18 12.42 -12.85 -4.60
C ARG A 18 13.51 -11.91 -4.10
N LEU A 19 13.57 -10.70 -4.64
CA LEU A 19 14.72 -9.82 -4.47
C LEU A 19 14.45 -8.64 -3.55
N ALA A 20 13.20 -8.25 -3.30
CA ALA A 20 12.91 -6.95 -2.76
C ALA A 20 13.40 -6.74 -1.31
N ASP A 21 13.54 -7.81 -0.52
CA ASP A 21 14.18 -7.74 0.80
C ASP A 21 15.69 -7.38 0.73
N ILE A 22 16.32 -7.58 -0.43
CA ILE A 22 17.72 -7.27 -0.72
C ILE A 22 17.83 -5.98 -1.55
N ALA A 23 16.96 -5.84 -2.56
CA ALA A 23 17.02 -4.81 -3.57
C ALA A 23 16.38 -3.48 -3.14
N VAL A 24 15.43 -3.50 -2.20
CA VAL A 24 14.84 -2.29 -1.62
C VAL A 24 15.66 -1.91 -0.39
N PRO A 25 16.44 -0.80 -0.43
CA PRO A 25 17.31 -0.42 0.68
C PRO A 25 16.49 -0.17 1.95
N SER A 26 16.92 -0.74 3.07
CA SER A 26 16.25 -0.53 4.36
C SER A 26 14.75 -0.87 4.37
N ARG A 27 14.26 -1.80 3.53
CA ARG A 27 12.82 -2.12 3.42
C ARG A 27 12.12 -2.36 4.77
N ARG A 28 12.74 -3.15 5.66
CA ARG A 28 12.17 -3.43 6.99
C ARG A 28 12.11 -2.19 7.88
N GLU A 29 13.13 -1.34 7.80
CA GLU A 29 13.18 -0.06 8.52
C GLU A 29 12.14 0.93 7.96
N GLN A 30 11.94 0.96 6.64
CA GLN A 30 10.88 1.74 6.00
C GLN A 30 9.49 1.32 6.51
N MET A 31 9.20 0.02 6.52
CA MET A 31 7.93 -0.52 7.05
C MET A 31 7.76 -0.19 8.53
N ALA A 32 8.79 -0.41 9.35
CA ALA A 32 8.77 -0.08 10.77
C ALA A 32 8.52 1.42 10.99
N THR A 33 9.16 2.28 10.19
CA THR A 33 8.98 3.73 10.25
C THR A 33 7.54 4.11 9.99
N LEU A 34 6.89 3.59 8.93
CA LEU A 34 5.47 3.81 8.68
C LEU A 34 4.61 3.41 9.89
N ILE A 35 4.85 2.22 10.44
CA ILE A 35 4.09 1.69 11.58
C ILE A 35 4.22 2.62 12.81
N THR A 36 5.40 3.21 13.05
CA THR A 36 5.58 4.16 14.17
C THR A 36 4.79 5.46 14.02
N GLN A 37 4.34 5.79 12.81
CA GLN A 37 3.55 7.00 12.54
C GLN A 37 2.04 6.76 12.68
N ILE A 38 1.60 5.50 12.87
CA ILE A 38 0.20 5.16 13.10
C ILE A 38 -0.26 5.82 14.41
N ARG A 39 -1.34 6.60 14.33
CA ARG A 39 -1.85 7.40 15.47
C ARG A 39 -2.84 6.64 16.36
N PHE A 40 -3.33 5.50 15.89
CA PHE A 40 -4.21 4.62 16.66
C PHE A 40 -3.43 3.93 17.78
N LYS A 41 -4.12 3.61 18.88
CA LYS A 41 -3.59 2.71 19.90
C LYS A 41 -3.74 1.27 19.42
N THR A 42 -2.90 0.37 19.93
CA THR A 42 -3.00 -1.07 19.63
C THR A 42 -4.34 -1.69 20.05
N THR A 43 -5.08 -1.03 20.96
CA THR A 43 -6.40 -1.45 21.43
C THR A 43 -7.58 -0.84 20.67
N ASP A 44 -7.32 0.10 19.76
CA ASP A 44 -8.36 0.78 18.97
C ASP A 44 -8.80 -0.11 17.80
N ALA A 45 -10.09 -0.02 17.45
CA ALA A 45 -10.61 -0.59 16.22
C ALA A 45 -10.61 0.48 15.13
N PHE A 46 -10.03 0.19 13.97
CA PHE A 46 -10.01 1.08 12.82
C PHE A 46 -9.95 0.29 11.51
N LYS A 47 -10.32 0.95 10.41
CA LYS A 47 -10.19 0.41 9.05
C LYS A 47 -8.83 0.81 8.49
N LEU A 48 -8.11 -0.17 7.92
CA LEU A 48 -6.87 -0.04 7.19
C LEU A 48 -7.13 -0.37 5.71
N VAL A 49 -6.59 0.42 4.80
CA VAL A 49 -6.45 0.05 3.39
C VAL A 49 -4.99 0.12 2.99
N ASP A 50 -4.46 -0.96 2.43
CA ASP A 50 -3.09 -1.06 1.90
C ASP A 50 -3.15 -1.04 0.38
N LEU A 51 -2.81 0.11 -0.22
CA LEU A 51 -2.81 0.32 -1.67
C LEU A 51 -1.45 -0.10 -2.25
N ALA A 52 -1.48 -1.02 -3.22
CA ALA A 52 -0.32 -1.75 -3.73
C ALA A 52 0.36 -2.60 -2.63
N CYS A 53 -0.43 -3.49 -2.01
CA CYS A 53 -0.02 -4.28 -0.86
C CYS A 53 1.09 -5.31 -1.16
N GLY A 54 1.36 -5.60 -2.43
CA GLY A 54 2.20 -6.72 -2.87
C GLY A 54 1.72 -8.03 -2.24
N GLU A 55 2.64 -8.82 -1.71
CA GLU A 55 2.32 -10.06 -0.96
C GLU A 55 1.80 -9.79 0.48
N SER A 56 1.34 -8.57 0.77
CA SER A 56 0.72 -8.16 2.05
C SER A 56 1.64 -8.14 3.28
N GLY A 57 2.96 -8.01 3.10
CA GLY A 57 3.91 -7.97 4.23
C GLY A 57 3.67 -6.80 5.21
N LEU A 58 3.30 -5.61 4.71
CA LEU A 58 2.99 -4.45 5.54
C LEU A 58 1.65 -4.60 6.25
N THR A 59 0.59 -4.97 5.52
CA THR A 59 -0.71 -5.33 6.11
C THR A 59 -0.56 -6.34 7.24
N LYS A 60 0.22 -7.42 7.03
CA LYS A 60 0.49 -8.45 8.03
C LYS A 60 1.11 -7.85 9.29
N ALA A 61 2.19 -7.09 9.15
CA ALA A 61 2.89 -6.47 10.27
C ALA A 61 1.99 -5.50 11.07
N ILE A 62 1.13 -4.74 10.40
CA ILE A 62 0.16 -3.86 11.07
C ILE A 62 -0.90 -4.70 11.80
N GLN A 63 -1.49 -5.72 11.16
CA GLN A 63 -2.50 -6.59 11.76
C GLN A 63 -2.00 -7.36 12.99
N THR A 64 -0.72 -7.73 13.04
CA THR A 64 -0.08 -8.33 14.22
C THR A 64 -0.05 -7.36 15.41
N LEU A 65 0.23 -6.08 15.18
CA LEU A 65 0.37 -5.07 16.24
C LEU A 65 -0.97 -4.44 16.66
N TYR A 66 -1.93 -4.41 15.74
CA TYR A 66 -3.25 -3.81 15.93
C TYR A 66 -4.36 -4.87 15.79
N PRO A 67 -4.57 -5.73 16.79
CA PRO A 67 -5.44 -6.90 16.70
C PRO A 67 -6.93 -6.60 16.48
N LYS A 68 -7.36 -5.33 16.55
CA LYS A 68 -8.74 -4.91 16.24
C LYS A 68 -8.85 -4.15 14.92
N ALA A 69 -7.76 -3.97 14.19
CA ALA A 69 -7.81 -3.38 12.86
C ALA A 69 -8.50 -4.34 11.88
N ARG A 70 -9.28 -3.79 10.96
CA ARG A 70 -9.79 -4.52 9.79
C ARG A 70 -9.07 -3.99 8.57
N ALA A 71 -8.57 -4.87 7.71
CA ALA A 71 -7.74 -4.44 6.58
C ALA A 71 -8.33 -4.86 5.24
N THR A 72 -8.21 -3.99 4.25
CA THR A 72 -8.41 -4.31 2.84
C THR A 72 -7.07 -4.11 2.13
N ALA A 73 -6.51 -5.19 1.58
CA ALA A 73 -5.20 -5.19 0.93
C ALA A 73 -5.38 -5.29 -0.59
N LEU A 74 -4.96 -4.26 -1.32
CA LEU A 74 -5.26 -4.11 -2.73
C LEU A 74 -4.00 -4.05 -3.57
N ASP A 75 -3.99 -4.72 -4.72
CA ASP A 75 -2.84 -4.72 -5.63
C ASP A 75 -3.26 -4.86 -7.10
N GLY A 76 -2.42 -4.35 -8.01
CA GLY A 76 -2.64 -4.48 -9.44
C GLY A 76 -2.06 -5.78 -10.03
N SER A 77 -1.16 -6.44 -9.31
CA SER A 77 -0.54 -7.70 -9.73
C SER A 77 -1.36 -8.89 -9.29
N GLN A 78 -1.92 -9.61 -10.27
CA GLN A 78 -2.63 -10.87 -10.01
C GLN A 78 -1.73 -11.90 -9.30
N SER A 79 -0.43 -11.94 -9.61
CA SER A 79 0.50 -12.85 -8.92
C SER A 79 0.70 -12.48 -7.44
N MET A 80 0.71 -11.19 -7.11
CA MET A 80 0.77 -10.73 -5.72
C MET A 80 -0.52 -11.10 -4.99
N LEU A 81 -1.68 -10.88 -5.62
CA LEU A 81 -2.99 -11.22 -5.07
C LEU A 81 -3.21 -12.73 -4.90
N THR A 82 -2.50 -13.58 -5.62
CA THR A 82 -2.51 -15.03 -5.35
C THR A 82 -1.80 -15.38 -4.04
N VAL A 83 -0.78 -14.63 -3.64
CA VAL A 83 0.04 -14.91 -2.44
C VAL A 83 -0.47 -14.14 -1.22
N ALA A 84 -0.98 -12.93 -1.40
CA ALA A 84 -1.44 -12.05 -0.32
C ALA A 84 -2.42 -12.73 0.67
N PRO A 85 -3.49 -13.41 0.24
CA PRO A 85 -4.39 -14.12 1.16
C PRO A 85 -3.69 -15.20 1.99
N LEU A 86 -2.72 -15.92 1.41
CA LEU A 86 -1.96 -16.96 2.12
C LEU A 86 -1.12 -16.35 3.24
N ASN A 87 -0.51 -15.19 2.99
CA ASN A 87 0.27 -14.46 4.00
C ASN A 87 -0.60 -13.84 5.11
N LEU A 88 -1.88 -13.61 4.82
CA LEU A 88 -2.88 -13.03 5.72
C LEU A 88 -3.81 -14.09 6.35
N ALA A 89 -3.56 -15.39 6.17
CA ALA A 89 -4.46 -16.45 6.62
C ALA A 89 -4.76 -16.41 8.13
N GLU A 90 -3.81 -15.99 8.96
CA GLU A 90 -4.02 -15.81 10.41
C GLU A 90 -4.99 -14.67 10.77
N PHE A 91 -5.37 -13.84 9.80
CA PHE A 91 -6.22 -12.67 9.96
C PHE A 91 -7.49 -12.71 9.07
N GLU A 92 -7.81 -13.87 8.47
CA GLU A 92 -8.86 -13.99 7.44
C GLU A 92 -10.23 -13.43 7.87
N ASP A 93 -10.58 -13.53 9.15
CA ASP A 93 -11.84 -12.97 9.71
C ASP A 93 -11.93 -11.44 9.64
N ARG A 94 -10.82 -10.76 9.35
CA ARG A 94 -10.69 -9.30 9.38
C ARG A 94 -9.81 -8.75 8.25
N THR A 95 -9.56 -9.54 7.22
CA THR A 95 -8.83 -9.12 6.02
C THR A 95 -9.60 -9.45 4.76
N GLU A 96 -9.59 -8.51 3.83
CA GLU A 96 -10.07 -8.71 2.47
C GLU A 96 -8.95 -8.37 1.50
N THR A 97 -8.95 -9.00 0.33
CA THR A 97 -8.02 -8.68 -0.77
C THR A 97 -8.80 -8.29 -2.01
N GLY A 98 -8.22 -7.44 -2.84
CA GLY A 98 -8.91 -6.93 -4.03
C GLY A 98 -7.97 -6.32 -5.06
N VAL A 99 -8.52 -6.02 -6.23
CA VAL A 99 -7.77 -5.41 -7.33
C VAL A 99 -7.66 -3.91 -7.13
N PHE A 100 -6.50 -3.36 -7.46
CA PHE A 100 -6.24 -1.92 -7.47
C PHE A 100 -5.39 -1.52 -8.67
N ASP A 101 -5.82 -0.48 -9.37
CA ASP A 101 -5.02 0.22 -10.37
C ASP A 101 -4.88 1.68 -9.95
N ILE A 102 -3.64 2.13 -9.72
CA ILE A 102 -3.36 3.50 -9.31
C ILE A 102 -3.70 4.53 -10.40
N ALA A 103 -3.82 4.11 -11.66
CA ALA A 103 -4.18 4.96 -12.79
C ALA A 103 -5.69 5.23 -12.88
N THR A 104 -6.52 4.45 -12.19
CA THR A 104 -7.98 4.57 -12.17
C THR A 104 -8.48 5.22 -10.87
N GLU A 105 -9.80 5.41 -10.76
CA GLU A 105 -10.47 5.97 -9.58
C GLU A 105 -11.58 5.04 -9.04
N ASP A 106 -11.77 3.87 -9.66
CA ASP A 106 -12.80 2.91 -9.28
C ASP A 106 -12.58 2.33 -7.89
N TRP A 107 -11.36 2.34 -7.35
CA TRP A 107 -11.03 1.92 -5.99
C TRP A 107 -11.33 2.97 -4.90
N LEU A 108 -11.68 4.21 -5.24
CA LEU A 108 -11.88 5.28 -4.24
C LEU A 108 -12.98 4.95 -3.22
N HIS A 109 -14.01 4.21 -3.62
CA HIS A 109 -15.07 3.77 -2.70
C HIS A 109 -14.54 2.86 -1.58
N GLN A 110 -13.41 2.19 -1.79
CA GLN A 110 -12.82 1.29 -0.78
C GLN A 110 -12.10 2.05 0.33
N ILE A 111 -11.73 3.31 0.10
CA ILE A 111 -11.10 4.18 1.10
C ILE A 111 -12.06 5.17 1.77
N ASP A 112 -13.36 5.11 1.44
CA ASP A 112 -14.37 6.00 2.02
C ASP A 112 -14.48 5.82 3.55
N GLY A 113 -14.25 6.91 4.28
CA GLY A 113 -14.28 6.93 5.74
C GLY A 113 -13.20 6.04 6.40
N VAL A 114 -12.14 5.67 5.67
CA VAL A 114 -11.06 4.84 6.21
C VAL A 114 -10.17 5.63 7.16
N GLY A 115 -9.75 4.99 8.26
CA GLY A 115 -8.93 5.61 9.30
C GLY A 115 -7.44 5.61 8.98
N LEU A 116 -6.96 4.60 8.26
CA LEU A 116 -5.57 4.52 7.83
C LEU A 116 -5.49 3.99 6.40
N VAL A 117 -4.90 4.77 5.51
CA VAL A 117 -4.46 4.32 4.19
C VAL A 117 -2.95 4.26 4.20
N VAL A 118 -2.38 3.13 3.80
CA VAL A 118 -0.94 2.99 3.57
C VAL A 118 -0.70 2.73 2.10
N LEU A 119 0.43 3.23 1.60
CA LEU A 119 0.82 3.05 0.22
C LEU A 119 2.35 3.00 0.15
N SER A 120 2.90 1.97 -0.47
CA SER A 120 4.33 1.71 -0.50
C SER A 120 4.83 1.47 -1.93
N LEU A 121 5.79 2.28 -2.38
CA LEU A 121 6.54 2.10 -3.62
C LEU A 121 5.64 1.95 -4.88
N VAL A 122 4.69 2.87 -5.07
CA VAL A 122 3.82 2.87 -6.27
C VAL A 122 3.47 4.26 -6.82
N ILE A 123 3.52 5.34 -6.02
CA ILE A 123 3.25 6.71 -6.48
C ILE A 123 4.27 7.15 -7.54
N HIS A 124 5.49 6.63 -7.50
CA HIS A 124 6.52 6.96 -8.48
C HIS A 124 6.16 6.60 -9.93
N HIS A 125 5.17 5.71 -10.15
CA HIS A 125 4.64 5.43 -11.48
C HIS A 125 3.73 6.53 -12.04
N LEU A 126 3.17 7.39 -11.18
CA LEU A 126 2.32 8.50 -11.62
C LEU A 126 3.14 9.67 -12.16
N ASP A 127 2.61 10.40 -13.13
CA ASP A 127 3.23 11.61 -13.66
C ASP A 127 3.02 12.84 -12.75
N SER A 128 3.39 14.03 -13.22
CA SER A 128 3.23 15.29 -12.47
C SER A 128 1.76 15.69 -12.23
N THR A 129 0.82 15.13 -12.97
CA THR A 129 -0.62 15.39 -12.85
C THR A 129 -1.32 14.34 -11.99
N GLY A 130 -0.87 13.08 -12.07
CA GLY A 130 -1.39 11.95 -11.32
C GLY A 130 -1.11 12.07 -9.82
N LYS A 131 0.11 12.47 -9.42
CA LYS A 131 0.45 12.57 -7.99
C LYS A 131 -0.45 13.56 -7.22
N PRO A 132 -0.62 14.82 -7.64
CA PRO A 132 -1.53 15.74 -6.93
C PRO A 132 -2.99 15.26 -6.95
N ARG A 133 -3.44 14.62 -8.03
CA ARG A 133 -4.79 14.04 -8.13
C ARG A 133 -5.00 12.93 -7.11
N LEU A 134 -4.05 11.99 -7.00
CA LEU A 134 -4.08 10.91 -6.00
C LEU A 134 -4.21 11.49 -4.59
N TYR A 135 -3.32 12.40 -4.19
CA TYR A 135 -3.35 12.97 -2.84
C TYR A 135 -4.65 13.71 -2.54
N ARG A 136 -5.17 14.49 -3.50
CA ARG A 136 -6.45 15.20 -3.35
C ARG A 136 -7.61 14.22 -3.18
N ASN A 137 -7.67 13.17 -4.01
CA ASN A 137 -8.75 12.20 -3.95
C ASN A 137 -8.72 11.43 -2.63
N VAL A 138 -7.55 10.95 -2.20
CA VAL A 138 -7.40 10.28 -0.91
C VAL A 138 -7.82 11.21 0.23
N PHE A 139 -7.34 12.45 0.25
CA PHE A 139 -7.70 13.44 1.28
C PHE A 139 -9.22 13.68 1.37
N ASN A 140 -9.92 13.69 0.23
CA ASN A 140 -11.36 13.93 0.20
C ASN A 140 -12.21 12.69 0.57
N CYS A 141 -11.63 11.48 0.52
CA CYS A 141 -12.37 10.23 0.77
C CYS A 141 -12.13 9.65 2.16
N ILE A 142 -10.92 9.76 2.71
CA ILE A 142 -10.61 9.18 4.03
C ILE A 142 -11.39 9.89 5.15
N ALA A 143 -11.47 9.25 6.33
CA ALA A 143 -12.12 9.87 7.48
C ALA A 143 -11.49 11.23 7.85
N GLU A 144 -12.25 12.13 8.49
CA GLU A 144 -11.80 13.46 8.94
C GLU A 144 -10.51 13.40 9.80
N ARG A 145 -10.33 12.31 10.55
CA ARG A 145 -9.14 12.04 11.38
C ARG A 145 -8.27 10.90 10.84
N GLY A 146 -8.49 10.55 9.56
CA GLY A 146 -7.74 9.53 8.87
C GLY A 146 -6.34 10.00 8.49
N ALA A 147 -5.47 9.05 8.16
CA ALA A 147 -4.13 9.34 7.68
C ALA A 147 -3.82 8.56 6.41
N LEU A 148 -3.10 9.20 5.49
CA LEU A 148 -2.37 8.54 4.42
C LEU A 148 -0.89 8.48 4.82
N LEU A 149 -0.33 7.28 4.92
CA LEU A 149 1.10 7.08 5.16
C LEU A 149 1.75 6.51 3.90
N VAL A 150 2.80 7.18 3.43
CA VAL A 150 3.48 6.84 2.17
C VAL A 150 4.95 6.58 2.42
N VAL A 151 5.45 5.48 1.84
CA VAL A 151 6.88 5.33 1.57
C VAL A 151 7.08 5.22 0.07
N ASP A 152 7.94 6.07 -0.47
CA ASP A 152 8.23 6.03 -1.91
C ASP A 152 9.62 6.59 -2.23
N ILE A 153 10.06 6.31 -3.46
CA ILE A 153 11.27 6.85 -4.05
C ILE A 153 11.04 8.32 -4.36
N VAL A 154 11.94 9.16 -3.84
CA VAL A 154 11.98 10.59 -4.16
C VAL A 154 13.26 10.91 -4.94
N ALA A 155 13.17 11.86 -5.85
CA ALA A 155 14.35 12.35 -6.54
C ALA A 155 15.34 12.94 -5.54
N GLY A 156 16.60 12.52 -5.61
CA GLY A 156 17.66 13.11 -4.81
C GLY A 156 17.80 14.60 -5.09
N ARG A 157 18.17 15.38 -4.06
CA ARG A 157 18.45 16.81 -4.22
C ARG A 157 19.58 16.98 -5.22
N ARG A 158 19.29 17.62 -6.35
CA ARG A 158 20.34 18.04 -7.29
C ARG A 158 20.99 19.30 -6.71
N PRO A 159 22.34 19.40 -6.74
CA PRO A 159 23.05 20.61 -6.32
C PRO A 159 22.64 21.82 -7.15
#